data_AF-A0A366EW78-F1
#
_entry.id   AF-A0A366EW78-F1
#
_cell.length_a   1.000
_cell.length_b   1.000
_cell.length_c   1.000
_cell.angle_alpha   90.00
_cell.angle_beta   90.00
_cell.angle_gamma   90.00
#
_symmetry.space_group_name_H-M   'P 1'
#
loop_
_entity.id
_entity.type
_entity.pdbx_description
1 polymer ?
#
loop_
_entity_poly.entity_id
_entity_poly.type
_entity_poly.pdbx_seq_one_letter_code
_entity_poly.pdbx_strand_id
1 'polypeptide(L)'
;MATTVGLQHAKDLKLSAEHPIVQKAMSYLQNTYDEKINGWHAVSEEVNLVPHAPWWYFDPEKGHSGVQTTWANPNAEIVGYFHLFSPEHPRLKEWTERAVTELKKLSHPIEMHDFLCYDRLLSEVKGETESILYKILSSSVRKTVCTDPSLWNEYVAKPLQIASHPASPFYEALNEEVHMQLNVEIENQHQKGYWQPNWSWFGQYDDTWPIAQKEWKGILTLGMLRVLTAYERVNYN
;
A
#
# COMPACT_ATOMS: atom_id res chain seq x y z
N MET A 1 -1.24 10.62 -1.14
CA MET A 1 -0.28 9.52 -0.90
C MET A 1 0.47 9.67 0.41
N ALA A 2 1.12 10.82 0.70
CA ALA A 2 1.82 10.99 1.99
C ALA A 2 0.90 10.80 3.21
N THR A 3 -0.34 11.30 3.14
CA THR A 3 -1.34 11.15 4.21
C THR A 3 -1.69 9.69 4.49
N THR A 4 -1.87 8.85 3.46
CA THR A 4 -2.19 7.43 3.66
C THR A 4 -1.01 6.69 4.27
N VAL A 5 0.22 6.93 3.82
CA VAL A 5 1.44 6.38 4.45
C VAL A 5 1.56 6.80 5.93
N GLY A 6 1.27 8.06 6.25
CA GLY A 6 1.21 8.54 7.63
C GLY A 6 0.17 7.79 8.48
N LEU A 7 -1.00 7.49 7.91
CA LEU A 7 -2.07 6.72 8.57
C LEU A 7 -1.72 5.23 8.70
N GLN A 8 -0.96 4.64 7.78
CA GLN A 8 -0.40 3.29 7.95
C GLN A 8 0.46 3.22 9.21
N HIS A 9 1.36 4.18 9.39
CA HIS A 9 2.19 4.26 10.60
C HIS A 9 1.38 4.56 11.86
N ALA A 10 0.37 5.44 11.78
CA ALA A 10 -0.51 5.72 12.91
C ALA A 10 -1.25 4.46 13.38
N LYS A 11 -1.75 3.65 12.44
CA LYS A 11 -2.35 2.34 12.71
C LYS A 11 -1.36 1.37 13.34
N ASP A 12 -0.17 1.24 12.77
CA ASP A 12 0.89 0.35 13.30
C ASP A 12 1.28 0.70 14.74
N LEU A 13 1.34 1.99 15.05
CA LEU A 13 1.61 2.52 16.39
C LEU A 13 0.38 2.50 17.32
N LYS A 14 -0.77 2.03 16.82
CA LYS A 14 -2.05 1.97 17.54
C LYS A 14 -2.46 3.34 18.11
N LEU A 15 -2.22 4.41 17.36
CA LEU A 15 -2.65 5.74 17.76
C LEU A 15 -4.19 5.81 17.78
N SER A 16 -4.74 6.53 18.75
CA SER A 16 -6.20 6.72 18.84
C SER A 16 -6.69 7.76 17.82
N ALA A 17 -8.00 7.78 17.59
CA ALA A 17 -8.64 8.76 16.70
C ALA A 17 -8.38 10.21 17.16
N GLU A 18 -8.25 10.45 18.46
CA GLU A 18 -8.00 11.75 19.08
C GLU A 18 -6.55 12.22 18.94
N HIS A 19 -5.63 11.35 18.50
CA HIS A 19 -4.24 11.72 18.35
C HIS A 19 -4.10 12.87 17.33
N PRO A 20 -3.34 13.95 17.62
CA PRO A 20 -3.29 15.14 16.77
C PRO A 20 -2.88 14.88 15.32
N ILE A 21 -2.01 13.89 15.07
CA ILE A 21 -1.63 13.48 13.72
C ILE A 21 -2.81 12.84 12.98
N VAL A 22 -3.57 11.97 13.66
CA VAL A 22 -4.74 11.29 13.08
C VAL A 22 -5.83 12.32 12.77
N GLN A 23 -6.15 13.21 13.72
CA GLN A 23 -7.12 14.29 13.52
C GLN A 23 -6.76 15.17 12.30
N LYS A 24 -5.50 15.57 12.18
CA LYS A 24 -5.04 16.37 11.01
C LYS A 24 -5.15 15.60 9.71
N ALA A 25 -4.75 14.33 9.69
CA ALA A 25 -4.83 13.48 8.50
C ALA A 25 -6.28 13.24 8.08
N MET A 26 -7.18 12.92 9.01
CA MET A 26 -8.59 12.70 8.72
C MET A 26 -9.29 13.99 8.29
N SER A 27 -8.97 15.13 8.91
CA SER A 27 -9.49 16.44 8.48
C SER A 27 -9.03 16.80 7.06
N TYR A 28 -7.76 16.54 6.73
CA TYR A 28 -7.27 16.71 5.36
C TYR A 28 -8.06 15.85 4.36
N LEU A 29 -8.28 14.57 4.66
CA LEU A 29 -9.04 13.67 3.79
C LEU A 29 -10.49 14.13 3.63
N GLN A 30 -11.17 14.57 4.70
CA GLN A 30 -12.51 15.14 4.60
C GLN A 30 -12.55 16.36 3.68
N ASN A 31 -11.55 17.24 3.78
CA ASN A 31 -11.51 18.49 3.02
C ASN A 31 -11.01 18.34 1.58
N THR A 32 -10.47 17.17 1.21
CA THR A 32 -9.90 16.90 -0.13
C THR A 32 -10.64 15.83 -0.90
N TYR A 33 -11.81 15.42 -0.42
CA TYR A 33 -12.73 14.59 -1.21
C TYR A 33 -13.23 15.38 -2.43
N ASP A 34 -13.07 14.81 -3.62
CA ASP A 34 -13.49 15.39 -4.89
C ASP A 34 -14.73 14.66 -5.42
N GLU A 35 -15.86 15.38 -5.43
CA GLU A 35 -17.15 14.89 -5.92
C GLU A 35 -17.13 14.50 -7.41
N LYS A 36 -16.24 15.09 -8.22
CA LYS A 36 -16.20 14.81 -9.66
C LYS A 36 -15.70 13.39 -9.93
N ILE A 37 -14.70 12.96 -9.16
CA ILE A 37 -14.14 11.61 -9.25
C ILE A 37 -14.75 10.64 -8.22
N ASN A 38 -15.60 11.15 -7.32
CA ASN A 38 -16.15 10.44 -6.16
C ASN A 38 -15.04 9.78 -5.32
N GLY A 39 -14.03 10.57 -4.96
CA GLY A 39 -12.83 10.04 -4.34
C GLY A 39 -11.76 11.08 -4.03
N TRP A 40 -10.54 10.59 -3.80
CA TRP A 40 -9.34 11.34 -3.50
C TRP A 40 -8.30 11.11 -4.59
N HIS A 41 -7.57 12.16 -4.90
CA HIS A 41 -6.41 12.07 -5.78
C HIS A 41 -5.22 11.45 -5.04
N ALA A 42 -4.45 10.59 -5.72
CA ALA A 42 -3.22 10.02 -5.19
C ALA A 42 -2.22 11.12 -4.82
N VAL A 43 -2.10 12.13 -5.66
CA VAL A 43 -1.29 13.34 -5.49
C VAL A 43 -2.03 14.49 -6.13
N SER A 44 -1.81 15.70 -5.64
CA SER A 44 -2.34 16.92 -6.24
C SER A 44 -1.41 17.45 -7.34
N GLU A 45 -1.87 18.42 -8.13
CA GLU A 45 -1.09 19.03 -9.22
C GLU A 45 0.20 19.69 -8.70
N GLU A 46 0.20 20.19 -7.47
CA GLU A 46 1.36 20.83 -6.84
C GLU A 46 2.55 19.87 -6.66
N VAL A 47 2.36 18.55 -6.77
CA VAL A 47 3.47 17.59 -6.77
C VAL A 47 4.48 17.90 -7.88
N ASN A 48 4.02 18.48 -9.00
CA ASN A 48 4.86 18.84 -10.13
C ASN A 48 5.84 19.98 -9.81
N LEU A 49 5.63 20.70 -8.69
CA LEU A 49 6.48 21.82 -8.27
C LEU A 49 7.72 21.39 -7.46
N VAL A 50 7.84 20.10 -7.12
CA VAL A 50 8.93 19.57 -6.29
C VAL A 50 9.52 18.31 -6.92
N PRO A 51 10.76 17.91 -6.58
CA PRO A 51 11.32 16.63 -7.01
C PRO A 51 10.43 15.44 -6.60
N HIS A 52 10.13 14.55 -7.54
CA HIS A 52 9.25 13.41 -7.32
C HIS A 52 9.59 12.25 -8.26
N ALA A 53 9.06 11.06 -7.95
CA ALA A 53 9.18 9.92 -8.84
C ALA A 53 8.33 10.10 -10.11
N PRO A 54 8.74 9.61 -11.29
CA PRO A 54 8.02 9.87 -12.54
C PRO A 54 6.54 9.40 -12.54
N TRP A 55 6.23 8.33 -11.81
CA TRP A 55 4.86 7.83 -11.67
C TRP A 55 3.94 8.72 -10.82
N TRP A 56 4.51 9.64 -10.03
CA TRP A 56 3.76 10.65 -9.29
C TRP A 56 3.52 11.94 -10.07
N TYR A 57 4.10 12.09 -11.26
CA TYR A 57 3.83 13.26 -12.08
C TYR A 57 2.32 13.38 -12.34
N PHE A 58 1.75 14.54 -12.01
CA PHE A 58 0.34 14.83 -12.25
C PHE A 58 0.16 15.27 -13.70
N ASP A 59 -0.67 14.56 -14.45
CA ASP A 59 -0.98 14.86 -15.84
C ASP A 59 -2.25 15.76 -15.89
N PRO A 60 -2.14 17.06 -16.24
CA PRO A 60 -3.30 17.95 -16.24
C PRO A 60 -4.35 17.61 -17.30
N GLU A 61 -3.96 16.91 -18.38
CA GLU A 61 -4.90 16.49 -19.42
C GLU A 61 -5.76 15.31 -18.94
N LYS A 62 -5.14 14.38 -18.19
CA LYS A 62 -5.86 13.25 -17.58
C LYS A 62 -6.52 13.60 -16.25
N GLY A 63 -6.05 14.64 -15.56
CA GLY A 63 -6.53 15.06 -14.25
C GLY A 63 -6.11 14.13 -13.10
N HIS A 64 -5.08 13.32 -13.30
CA HIS A 64 -4.53 12.42 -12.27
C HIS A 64 -3.07 12.05 -12.58
N SER A 65 -2.40 11.39 -11.63
CA SER A 65 -1.04 10.87 -11.82
C SER A 65 -1.02 9.42 -12.33
N GLY A 66 0.15 8.96 -12.76
CA GLY A 66 0.33 7.62 -13.33
C GLY A 66 0.05 6.45 -12.37
N VAL A 67 0.09 6.67 -11.06
CA VAL A 67 -0.27 5.66 -10.04
C VAL A 67 -1.78 5.50 -9.81
N GLN A 68 -2.59 6.43 -10.31
CA GLN A 68 -4.05 6.43 -10.15
C GLN A 68 -4.71 6.00 -11.46
N THR A 69 -4.48 4.75 -11.86
CA THR A 69 -5.07 4.17 -13.09
C THR A 69 -6.50 3.66 -12.88
N THR A 70 -6.86 3.35 -11.63
CA THR A 70 -8.21 2.94 -11.24
C THR A 70 -8.68 3.78 -10.04
N TRP A 71 -9.91 3.55 -9.60
CA TRP A 71 -10.41 4.18 -8.38
C TRP A 71 -9.68 3.65 -7.13
N ALA A 72 -9.15 2.43 -7.14
CA ALA A 72 -8.72 1.77 -5.90
C ALA A 72 -7.55 2.45 -5.20
N ASN A 73 -6.51 2.85 -5.94
CA ASN A 73 -5.36 3.57 -5.40
C ASN A 73 -5.55 5.10 -5.53
N PRO A 74 -5.73 5.87 -4.43
CA PRO A 74 -5.59 5.49 -3.02
C PRO A 74 -6.93 5.23 -2.28
N ASN A 75 -8.06 5.34 -2.98
CA ASN A 75 -9.38 5.46 -2.35
C ASN A 75 -9.77 4.30 -1.45
N ALA A 76 -9.53 3.05 -1.85
CA ALA A 76 -9.96 1.88 -1.08
C ALA A 76 -9.35 1.89 0.33
N GLU A 77 -8.04 2.17 0.42
CA GLU A 77 -7.34 2.30 1.70
C GLU A 77 -7.85 3.48 2.52
N ILE A 78 -8.14 4.62 1.88
CA ILE A 78 -8.70 5.80 2.56
C ILE A 78 -10.05 5.47 3.21
N VAL A 79 -10.92 4.72 2.52
CA VAL A 79 -12.18 4.26 3.10
C VAL A 79 -11.93 3.40 4.34
N GLY A 80 -10.88 2.57 4.34
CA GLY A 80 -10.46 1.80 5.51
C GLY A 80 -10.14 2.70 6.70
N TYR A 81 -9.43 3.81 6.48
CA TYR A 81 -9.14 4.76 7.56
C TYR A 81 -10.37 5.48 8.11
N PHE A 82 -11.41 5.69 7.31
CA PHE A 82 -12.68 6.18 7.85
C PHE A 82 -13.39 5.13 8.70
N HIS A 83 -13.35 3.84 8.35
CA HIS A 83 -13.83 2.77 9.25
C HIS A 83 -13.07 2.76 10.58
N LEU A 84 -11.74 2.90 10.53
CA LEU A 84 -10.89 2.83 11.71
C LEU A 84 -11.01 4.05 12.62
N PHE A 85 -10.92 5.26 12.06
CA PHE A 85 -10.78 6.50 12.84
C PHE A 85 -12.04 7.37 12.88
N SER A 86 -13.04 7.08 12.05
CA SER A 86 -14.25 7.91 11.97
C SER A 86 -15.50 7.07 11.58
N PRO A 87 -15.83 5.99 12.32
CA PRO A 87 -16.90 5.05 11.95
C PRO A 87 -18.29 5.70 11.85
N GLU A 88 -18.49 6.84 12.52
CA GLU A 88 -19.75 7.60 12.48
C GLU A 88 -19.82 8.63 11.33
N HIS A 89 -18.85 8.62 10.40
CA HIS A 89 -18.86 9.58 9.29
C HIS A 89 -20.10 9.36 8.40
N PRO A 90 -20.89 10.41 8.09
CA PRO A 90 -22.19 10.26 7.41
C PRO A 90 -22.10 9.64 6.01
N ARG A 91 -20.96 9.77 5.34
CA ARG A 91 -20.71 9.19 4.00
C ARG A 91 -20.03 7.82 4.02
N LEU A 92 -19.69 7.28 5.19
CA LEU A 92 -18.91 6.03 5.26
C LEU A 92 -19.60 4.88 4.53
N LYS A 93 -20.93 4.77 4.67
CA LYS A 93 -21.72 3.75 3.97
C LYS A 93 -21.62 3.89 2.46
N GLU A 94 -21.82 5.10 1.92
CA GLU A 94 -21.70 5.42 0.49
C GLU A 94 -20.33 5.03 -0.05
N TRP A 95 -19.26 5.44 0.63
CA TRP A 95 -17.89 5.14 0.22
C TRP A 95 -17.56 3.65 0.27
N THR A 96 -18.11 2.93 1.25
CA THR A 96 -17.93 1.48 1.39
C THR A 96 -18.62 0.73 0.26
N GLU A 97 -19.87 1.10 -0.07
CA GLU A 97 -20.62 0.53 -1.19
C GLU A 97 -19.94 0.81 -2.53
N ARG A 98 -19.33 2.00 -2.67
CA ARG A 98 -18.51 2.36 -3.83
C ARG A 98 -17.28 1.46 -3.92
N ALA A 99 -16.54 1.28 -2.84
CA ALA A 99 -15.35 0.41 -2.82
C ALA A 99 -15.70 -1.02 -3.26
N VAL A 100 -16.82 -1.58 -2.80
CA VAL A 100 -17.27 -2.91 -3.25
C VAL A 100 -17.62 -2.92 -4.75
N THR A 101 -18.30 -1.88 -5.22
CA THR A 101 -18.65 -1.72 -6.63
C THR A 101 -17.41 -1.62 -7.53
N GLU A 102 -16.43 -0.81 -7.14
CA GLU A 102 -15.20 -0.60 -7.90
C GLU A 102 -14.31 -1.86 -7.90
N LEU A 103 -14.21 -2.58 -6.77
CA LEU A 103 -13.49 -3.86 -6.73
C LEU A 103 -14.03 -4.86 -7.75
N LYS A 104 -15.37 -4.95 -7.88
CA LYS A 104 -16.03 -5.85 -8.84
C LYS A 104 -15.76 -5.51 -10.31
N LYS A 105 -15.33 -4.27 -10.60
CA LYS A 105 -15.01 -3.82 -11.96
C LYS A 105 -13.55 -4.03 -12.34
N LEU A 106 -12.67 -4.29 -11.38
CA LEU A 106 -11.25 -4.45 -11.66
C LEU A 106 -10.99 -5.63 -12.60
N SER A 107 -10.02 -5.43 -13.49
CA SER A 107 -9.48 -6.51 -14.32
C SER A 107 -8.83 -7.59 -13.46
N HIS A 108 -8.77 -8.81 -13.98
CA HIS A 108 -8.02 -9.90 -13.37
C HIS A 108 -6.81 -10.23 -14.26
N PRO A 109 -5.60 -10.41 -13.68
CA PRO A 109 -5.27 -10.22 -12.25
C PRO A 109 -5.46 -8.77 -11.79
N ILE A 110 -5.78 -8.60 -10.50
CA ILE A 110 -5.85 -7.28 -9.87
C ILE A 110 -4.42 -6.72 -9.82
N GLU A 111 -4.24 -5.46 -10.20
CA GLU A 111 -2.94 -4.77 -10.14
C GLU A 111 -2.44 -4.67 -8.69
N MET A 112 -1.12 -4.70 -8.49
CA MET A 112 -0.48 -4.79 -7.17
C MET A 112 -0.93 -3.70 -6.19
N HIS A 113 -0.92 -2.43 -6.60
CA HIS A 113 -1.26 -1.31 -5.74
C HIS A 113 -2.74 -1.28 -5.41
N ASP A 114 -3.59 -1.61 -6.38
CA ASP A 114 -5.02 -1.76 -6.17
C ASP A 114 -5.32 -2.87 -5.16
N PHE A 115 -4.69 -4.04 -5.31
CA PHE A 115 -4.81 -5.15 -4.38
C PHE A 115 -4.40 -4.73 -2.97
N LEU A 116 -3.25 -4.07 -2.84
CA LEU A 116 -2.72 -3.59 -1.56
C LEU A 116 -3.66 -2.57 -0.89
N CYS A 117 -4.30 -1.68 -1.65
CA CYS A 117 -5.27 -0.73 -1.10
C CYS A 117 -6.53 -1.45 -0.59
N TYR A 118 -7.01 -2.47 -1.30
CA TYR A 118 -8.14 -3.27 -0.86
C TYR A 118 -7.82 -4.22 0.29
N ASP A 119 -6.61 -4.74 0.39
CA ASP A 119 -6.15 -5.52 1.55
C ASP A 119 -6.15 -4.65 2.82
N ARG A 120 -5.69 -3.40 2.72
CA ARG A 120 -5.79 -2.44 3.83
C ARG A 120 -7.24 -2.13 4.19
N LEU A 121 -8.14 -1.93 3.21
CA LEU A 121 -9.57 -1.79 3.48
C LEU A 121 -10.15 -3.03 4.17
N LEU A 122 -9.83 -4.23 3.68
CA LEU A 122 -10.30 -5.51 4.22
C LEU A 122 -9.99 -5.62 5.72
N SER A 123 -8.81 -5.13 6.14
CA SER A 123 -8.40 -5.18 7.54
C SER A 123 -9.25 -4.31 8.49
N GLU A 124 -9.99 -3.32 7.96
CA GLU A 124 -10.77 -2.36 8.76
C GLU A 124 -12.27 -2.58 8.70
N VAL A 125 -12.78 -3.34 7.73
CA VAL A 125 -14.21 -3.62 7.60
C VAL A 125 -14.62 -4.89 8.33
N LYS A 126 -15.92 -5.01 8.61
CA LYS A 126 -16.53 -6.19 9.25
C LYS A 126 -17.80 -6.63 8.53
N GLY A 127 -18.19 -7.88 8.74
CA GLY A 127 -19.48 -8.42 8.32
C GLY A 127 -19.57 -8.72 6.82
N GLU A 128 -20.64 -8.26 6.15
CA GLU A 128 -20.89 -8.58 4.74
C GLU A 128 -19.80 -8.00 3.83
N THR A 129 -19.38 -6.75 4.05
CA THR A 129 -18.33 -6.11 3.26
C THR A 129 -17.01 -6.88 3.36
N GLU A 130 -16.58 -7.24 4.58
CA GLU A 130 -15.38 -8.06 4.82
C GLU A 130 -15.45 -9.38 4.03
N SER A 131 -16.58 -10.07 4.09
CA SER A 131 -16.80 -11.33 3.38
C SER A 131 -16.71 -11.18 1.86
N ILE A 132 -17.27 -10.09 1.31
CA ILE A 132 -17.23 -9.80 -0.13
C ILE A 132 -15.79 -9.47 -0.57
N LEU A 133 -15.10 -8.57 0.14
CA LEU A 133 -13.74 -8.18 -0.19
C LEU A 133 -12.80 -9.39 -0.13
N TYR A 134 -12.85 -10.15 0.98
CA TYR A 134 -12.03 -11.34 1.16
C TYR A 134 -12.26 -12.37 0.04
N LYS A 135 -13.52 -12.64 -0.33
CA LYS A 135 -13.83 -13.58 -1.40
C LYS A 135 -13.20 -13.18 -2.73
N ILE A 136 -13.29 -11.91 -3.11
CA ILE A 136 -12.74 -11.42 -4.39
C ILE A 136 -11.20 -11.43 -4.35
N LEU A 137 -10.59 -10.88 -3.29
CA LEU A 137 -9.14 -10.80 -3.15
C LEU A 137 -8.51 -12.20 -3.06
N SER A 138 -9.06 -13.10 -2.26
CA SER A 138 -8.57 -14.49 -2.14
C SER A 138 -8.65 -15.25 -3.46
N SER A 139 -9.67 -14.98 -4.29
CA SER A 139 -9.76 -15.59 -5.63
C SER A 139 -8.75 -15.03 -6.65
N SER A 140 -8.16 -13.88 -6.35
CA SER A 140 -7.21 -13.17 -7.22
C SER A 140 -5.75 -13.29 -6.76
N VAL A 141 -5.49 -13.55 -5.47
CA VAL A 141 -4.17 -13.40 -4.86
C VAL A 141 -3.06 -14.16 -5.59
N ARG A 142 -3.27 -15.43 -5.95
CA ARG A 142 -2.27 -16.23 -6.68
C ARG A 142 -2.04 -15.79 -8.14
N LYS A 143 -2.92 -14.97 -8.69
CA LYS A 143 -2.76 -14.38 -10.03
C LYS A 143 -2.12 -13.00 -9.96
N THR A 144 -2.34 -12.27 -8.86
CA THR A 144 -1.74 -10.96 -8.60
C THR A 144 -0.29 -11.09 -8.13
N VAL A 145 -0.01 -12.02 -7.22
CA VAL A 145 1.33 -12.22 -6.66
C VAL A 145 2.20 -13.00 -7.63
N CYS A 146 3.40 -12.48 -7.88
CA CYS A 146 4.44 -13.16 -8.63
C CYS A 146 5.04 -14.29 -7.77
N THR A 147 4.78 -15.54 -8.15
CA THR A 147 5.29 -16.74 -7.46
C THR A 147 6.61 -17.24 -8.04
N ASP A 148 7.16 -16.58 -9.05
CA ASP A 148 8.44 -16.93 -9.70
C ASP A 148 9.60 -16.15 -9.06
N PRO A 149 10.52 -16.81 -8.33
CA PRO A 149 11.64 -16.14 -7.67
C PRO A 149 12.58 -15.41 -8.62
N SER A 150 12.68 -15.86 -9.88
CA SER A 150 13.56 -15.22 -10.86
C SER A 150 13.13 -13.81 -11.22
N LEU A 151 11.84 -13.48 -11.00
CA LEU A 151 11.26 -12.18 -11.28
C LEU A 151 11.18 -11.28 -10.03
N TRP A 152 11.57 -11.75 -8.83
CA TRP A 152 11.47 -10.94 -7.61
C TRP A 152 12.44 -9.78 -7.54
N ASN A 153 13.42 -9.68 -8.43
CA ASN A 153 14.22 -8.45 -8.55
C ASN A 153 13.52 -7.38 -9.39
N GLU A 154 12.51 -7.76 -10.18
CA GLU A 154 11.70 -6.85 -10.98
C GLU A 154 10.61 -6.16 -10.15
N TYR A 155 9.95 -5.17 -10.75
CA TYR A 155 8.85 -4.45 -10.13
C TYR A 155 7.54 -5.26 -10.21
N VAL A 156 7.39 -6.20 -9.27
CA VAL A 156 6.26 -7.15 -9.19
C VAL A 156 5.69 -7.22 -7.77
N ALA A 157 4.45 -7.70 -7.64
CA ALA A 157 3.85 -8.03 -6.34
C ALA A 157 4.51 -9.28 -5.76
N LYS A 158 5.31 -9.10 -4.69
CA LYS A 158 5.99 -10.20 -4.03
C LYS A 158 5.13 -10.82 -2.91
N PRO A 159 5.29 -12.12 -2.60
CA PRO A 159 4.59 -12.78 -1.51
C PRO A 159 4.61 -12.02 -0.18
N LEU A 160 5.78 -11.53 0.26
CA LEU A 160 5.96 -10.83 1.53
C LEU A 160 5.30 -9.44 1.58
N GLN A 161 4.92 -8.86 0.44
CA GLN A 161 4.13 -7.62 0.42
C GLN A 161 2.66 -7.87 0.76
N ILE A 162 2.15 -9.08 0.49
CA ILE A 162 0.76 -9.46 0.71
C ILE A 162 0.59 -10.29 2.00
N ALA A 163 1.57 -11.13 2.31
CA ALA A 163 1.64 -11.93 3.52
C ALA A 163 2.90 -11.54 4.30
N SER A 164 2.84 -10.38 4.96
CA SER A 164 3.96 -9.82 5.73
C SER A 164 4.10 -10.41 7.13
N HIS A 165 3.09 -11.16 7.59
CA HIS A 165 3.10 -11.88 8.87
C HIS A 165 2.21 -13.14 8.81
N PRO A 166 2.39 -14.14 9.70
CA PRO A 166 1.61 -15.38 9.69
C PRO A 166 0.09 -15.19 9.82
N ALA A 167 -0.34 -14.12 10.50
CA ALA A 167 -1.77 -13.79 10.63
C ALA A 167 -2.38 -13.05 9.42
N SER A 168 -1.63 -12.83 8.33
CA SER A 168 -2.18 -12.18 7.13
C SER A 168 -3.26 -13.08 6.51
N PRO A 169 -4.39 -12.53 6.01
CA PRO A 169 -5.50 -13.33 5.51
C PRO A 169 -5.13 -14.21 4.30
N PHE A 170 -4.04 -13.86 3.61
CA PHE A 170 -3.57 -14.57 2.42
C PHE A 170 -2.33 -15.45 2.68
N TYR A 171 -1.86 -15.58 3.92
CA TYR A 171 -0.65 -16.34 4.25
C TYR A 171 -0.75 -17.80 3.80
N GLU A 172 -1.82 -18.50 4.14
CA GLU A 172 -2.00 -19.92 3.77
C GLU A 172 -1.94 -20.16 2.25
N ALA A 173 -2.46 -19.22 1.45
CA ALA A 173 -2.46 -19.33 0.00
C ALA A 173 -1.08 -19.11 -0.65
N LEU A 174 -0.13 -18.52 0.10
CA LEU A 174 1.20 -18.11 -0.35
C LEU A 174 2.32 -18.70 0.52
N ASN A 175 2.02 -19.67 1.39
CA ASN A 175 2.93 -20.13 2.46
C ASN A 175 4.30 -20.59 1.92
N GLU A 176 4.28 -21.40 0.85
CA GLU A 176 5.51 -21.88 0.21
C GLU A 176 6.34 -20.73 -0.35
N GLU A 177 5.69 -19.81 -1.09
CA GLU A 177 6.35 -18.66 -1.71
C GLU A 177 6.86 -17.64 -0.68
N VAL A 178 6.16 -17.47 0.45
CA VAL A 178 6.59 -16.65 1.59
C VAL A 178 7.90 -17.18 2.17
N HIS A 179 7.97 -18.48 2.49
CA HIS A 179 9.19 -19.07 3.04
C HIS A 179 10.35 -19.04 2.05
N MET A 180 10.07 -19.24 0.77
CA MET A 180 11.05 -19.11 -0.29
C MET A 180 11.58 -17.68 -0.39
N GLN A 181 10.69 -16.67 -0.38
CA GLN A 181 11.10 -15.28 -0.42
C GLN A 181 11.89 -14.86 0.82
N LEU A 182 11.52 -15.31 2.02
CA LEU A 182 12.28 -15.03 3.24
C LEU A 182 13.74 -15.47 3.10
N ASN A 183 13.99 -16.66 2.54
CA ASN A 183 15.35 -17.16 2.33
C ASN A 183 16.10 -16.30 1.29
N VAL A 184 15.44 -15.98 0.17
CA VAL A 184 16.01 -15.11 -0.88
C VAL A 184 16.38 -13.73 -0.34
N GLU A 185 15.54 -13.13 0.50
CA GLU A 185 15.78 -11.80 1.05
C GLU A 185 16.93 -11.82 2.08
N ILE A 186 17.08 -12.90 2.86
CA ILE A 186 18.23 -13.10 3.77
C ILE A 186 19.53 -13.26 2.98
N GLU A 187 19.53 -14.11 1.95
CA GLU A 187 20.71 -14.37 1.11
C GLU A 187 21.15 -13.11 0.34
N ASN A 188 20.20 -12.28 -0.08
CA ASN A 188 20.46 -11.05 -0.84
C ASN A 188 20.59 -9.80 0.02
N GLN A 189 20.60 -9.91 1.35
CA GLN A 189 20.87 -8.77 2.22
C GLN A 189 22.23 -8.16 1.85
N HIS A 190 22.28 -6.85 1.64
CA HIS A 190 23.55 -6.19 1.34
C HIS A 190 24.53 -6.38 2.51
N GLN A 191 25.84 -6.50 2.25
CA GLN A 191 26.88 -6.70 3.28
C GLN A 191 26.90 -5.65 4.41
N LYS A 192 26.29 -4.49 4.16
CA LYS A 192 26.10 -3.40 5.15
C LYS A 192 24.77 -3.49 5.92
N GLY A 193 24.04 -4.59 5.78
CA GLY A 193 22.80 -4.89 6.49
C GLY A 193 21.51 -4.27 5.93
N TYR A 194 21.55 -3.64 4.75
CA TYR A 194 20.37 -2.95 4.18
C TYR A 194 19.78 -3.68 2.97
N TRP A 195 18.51 -3.37 2.69
CA TRP A 195 17.87 -3.64 1.40
C TRP A 195 17.74 -2.34 0.60
N GLN A 196 17.81 -2.44 -0.72
CA GLN A 196 17.78 -1.29 -1.62
C GLN A 196 16.55 -1.32 -2.53
N PRO A 197 16.05 -0.15 -2.97
CA PRO A 197 14.94 -0.12 -3.92
C PRO A 197 15.35 -0.78 -5.24
N ASN A 198 14.43 -1.52 -5.86
CA ASN A 198 14.58 -2.05 -7.22
C ASN A 198 14.03 -1.08 -8.28
N TRP A 199 13.76 0.17 -7.89
CA TRP A 199 13.38 1.27 -8.77
C TRP A 199 14.35 2.44 -8.65
N SER A 200 14.28 3.35 -9.63
CA SER A 200 14.94 4.64 -9.59
C SER A 200 14.04 5.72 -10.17
N TRP A 201 14.47 6.98 -10.10
CA TRP A 201 13.81 8.08 -10.81
C TRP A 201 14.35 8.26 -12.25
N PHE A 202 15.05 7.26 -12.79
CA PHE A 202 15.55 7.21 -14.17
C PHE A 202 16.37 8.45 -14.59
N GLY A 203 17.20 8.98 -13.67
CA GLY A 203 18.02 10.18 -13.90
C GLY A 203 17.25 11.51 -13.76
N GLN A 204 16.00 11.48 -13.30
CA GLN A 204 15.30 12.70 -12.92
C GLN A 204 15.72 13.14 -11.52
N TYR A 205 15.95 14.45 -11.37
CA TYR A 205 16.35 15.07 -10.11
C TYR A 205 17.63 14.45 -9.53
N ASP A 206 18.71 14.42 -10.31
CA ASP A 206 19.99 13.77 -9.96
C ASP A 206 20.61 14.22 -8.63
N ASP A 207 20.33 15.46 -8.19
CA ASP A 207 20.79 15.96 -6.89
C ASP A 207 19.91 15.46 -5.72
N THR A 208 18.64 15.15 -5.98
CA THR A 208 17.66 14.77 -4.95
C THR A 208 17.47 13.27 -4.83
N TRP A 209 17.50 12.53 -5.94
CA TRP A 209 17.33 11.08 -5.95
C TRP A 209 18.32 10.35 -5.02
N PRO A 210 19.62 10.69 -4.94
CA PRO A 210 20.54 10.03 -4.02
C PRO A 210 20.15 10.16 -2.55
N ILE A 211 19.53 11.29 -2.17
CA ILE A 211 19.01 11.53 -0.82
C ILE A 211 17.80 10.63 -0.58
N ALA A 212 16.81 10.68 -1.49
CA ALA A 212 15.61 9.85 -1.41
C ALA A 212 15.96 8.35 -1.43
N GLN A 213 16.93 7.92 -2.22
CA GLN A 213 17.39 6.53 -2.29
C GLN A 213 17.95 6.06 -0.94
N LYS A 214 18.69 6.92 -0.23
CA LYS A 214 19.20 6.62 1.11
C LYS A 214 18.05 6.46 2.11
N GLU A 215 17.04 7.32 2.05
CA GLU A 215 15.85 7.24 2.89
C GLU A 215 15.03 5.97 2.60
N TRP A 216 14.82 5.65 1.31
CA TRP A 216 14.18 4.42 0.88
C TRP A 216 14.90 3.17 1.37
N LYS A 217 16.25 3.15 1.39
CA LYS A 217 17.01 2.05 2.01
C LYS A 217 16.63 1.87 3.48
N GLY A 218 16.47 2.96 4.23
CA GLY A 218 16.03 2.90 5.63
C GLY A 218 14.62 2.32 5.77
N ILE A 219 13.67 2.81 4.98
CA ILE A 219 12.27 2.35 4.98
C ILE A 219 12.18 0.86 4.64
N LEU A 220 12.84 0.43 3.56
CA LEU A 220 12.84 -0.95 3.11
C LEU A 220 13.52 -1.88 4.10
N THR A 221 14.65 -1.44 4.68
CA THR A 221 15.37 -2.24 5.68
C THR A 221 14.52 -2.45 6.93
N LEU A 222 13.90 -1.39 7.46
CA LEU A 222 12.99 -1.52 8.61
C LEU A 222 11.79 -2.42 8.27
N GLY A 223 11.19 -2.24 7.09
CA GLY A 223 10.09 -3.08 6.62
C GLY A 223 10.47 -4.56 6.58
N MET A 224 11.60 -4.90 5.95
CA MET A 224 12.07 -6.29 5.86
C MET A 224 12.41 -6.86 7.24
N LEU A 225 13.05 -6.11 8.12
CA LEU A 225 13.35 -6.57 9.48
C LEU A 225 12.07 -6.86 10.29
N ARG A 226 11.01 -6.05 10.12
CA ARG A 226 9.71 -6.32 10.74
C ARG A 226 9.09 -7.61 10.21
N VAL A 227 9.16 -7.85 8.90
CA VAL A 227 8.70 -9.10 8.27
C VAL A 227 9.50 -10.29 8.80
N LEU A 228 10.83 -10.22 8.78
CA LEU A 228 11.70 -11.27 9.31
C LEU A 228 11.41 -11.54 10.79
N THR A 229 11.18 -10.51 11.60
CA THR A 229 10.79 -10.66 13.00
C THR A 229 9.44 -11.35 13.15
N ALA A 230 8.43 -10.97 12.35
CA ALA A 230 7.10 -11.58 12.37
C ALA A 230 7.12 -13.08 12.01
N TYR A 231 8.13 -13.51 11.24
CA TYR A 231 8.38 -14.92 10.89
C TYR A 231 9.49 -15.58 11.72
N GLU A 232 9.90 -14.97 12.84
CA GLU A 232 10.90 -15.52 13.76
C GLU A 232 12.24 -15.84 13.08
N ARG A 233 12.63 -15.02 12.09
CA ARG A 233 13.89 -15.13 11.34
C ARG A 233 15.01 -14.20 11.84
N VAL A 234 14.81 -13.53 12.98
CA VAL A 234 15.79 -12.62 13.59
C VAL A 234 16.25 -13.17 14.94
N ASN A 235 17.56 -13.31 15.13
CA ASN A 235 18.15 -13.67 16.42
C ASN A 235 18.55 -12.39 17.16
N TYR A 236 17.93 -12.15 18.31
CA TYR A 236 18.32 -11.10 19.24
C TYR A 236 19.34 -11.69 20.22
N ASN A 237 20.61 -11.68 19.84
CA ASN A 237 21.72 -11.98 20.75
C ASN A 237 22.05 -10.77 21.63
#